data_AF-A0A9P6KZK1-F1
#
_entry.id   AF-A0A9P6KZK1-F1
#
_cell.length_a   1.000
_cell.length_b   1.000
_cell.length_c   1.000
_cell.angle_alpha   90.00
_cell.angle_beta   90.00
_cell.angle_gamma   90.00
#
_symmetry.space_group_name_H-M   'P 1'
#
loop_
_entity.id
_entity.type
_entity.pdbx_description
1 polymer ?
#
loop_
_entity_poly.entity_id
_entity_poly.type
_entity_poly.pdbx_seq_one_letter_code
_entity_poly.pdbx_strand_id
1 'polypeptide(L)'
;MSIYRERITSEDEENIDVILNPYPIAVEETLKAVENSPEGEDKKKYVVELSAILCHNDAVSNPVVQQKLPRVVELLKNDDLYTCTCIVLADSCRHVVAIQNLYYEIGIFDLLKFELGYQFTVALVFSLCYKNKRNTEYFIENLYNEERDKDNEMIQIMLKDYNGVEDYETISD
;
A
#
# COMPACT_ATOMS: atom_id res chain seq x y z
N MET A 1 -8.40 47.94 -22.29
CA MET A 1 -8.21 47.67 -20.85
C MET A 1 -7.66 46.27 -20.72
N SER A 2 -6.37 46.15 -20.45
CA SER A 2 -5.73 44.86 -20.23
C SER A 2 -5.73 44.59 -18.73
N ILE A 3 -6.37 43.50 -18.31
CA ILE A 3 -6.34 43.05 -16.91
C ILE A 3 -5.13 42.13 -16.80
N TYR A 4 -3.93 42.71 -16.70
CA TYR A 4 -2.77 41.94 -16.24
C TYR A 4 -2.92 41.80 -14.73
N ARG A 5 -3.22 40.58 -14.25
CA ARG A 5 -3.14 40.25 -12.83
C ARG A 5 -1.66 40.25 -12.46
N GLU A 6 -1.21 41.31 -11.79
CA GLU A 6 0.17 41.47 -11.33
C GLU A 6 0.40 40.56 -10.12
N ARG A 7 1.24 39.54 -10.33
CA ARG A 7 1.76 38.53 -9.37
C ARG A 7 0.76 37.47 -8.92
N ILE A 8 1.15 36.22 -9.15
CA ILE A 8 0.57 35.03 -8.49
C ILE A 8 0.75 35.25 -6.99
N THR A 9 -0.33 35.15 -6.22
CA THR A 9 -0.27 35.23 -4.76
C THR A 9 0.07 33.86 -4.17
N SER A 10 0.51 33.78 -2.91
CA SER A 10 0.71 32.50 -2.23
C SER A 10 -0.57 31.66 -2.18
N GLU A 11 -1.73 32.32 -2.11
CA GLU A 11 -3.04 31.69 -2.16
C GLU A 11 -3.35 31.15 -3.58
N ASP A 12 -2.94 31.86 -4.65
CA ASP A 12 -3.02 31.34 -6.01
C ASP A 12 -2.03 30.18 -6.23
N GLU A 13 -0.84 30.20 -5.62
CA GLU A 13 0.15 29.09 -5.68
C GLU A 13 -0.37 27.84 -4.96
N GLU A 14 -0.93 27.98 -3.76
CA GLU A 14 -1.58 26.88 -3.03
C GLU A 14 -2.76 26.31 -3.82
N ASN A 15 -3.61 27.16 -4.40
CA ASN A 15 -4.73 26.71 -5.23
C ASN A 15 -4.27 26.00 -6.52
N ILE A 16 -3.19 26.47 -7.15
CA ILE A 16 -2.60 25.83 -8.32
C ILE A 16 -2.01 24.47 -7.94
N ASP A 17 -1.31 24.37 -6.81
CA ASP A 17 -0.73 23.11 -6.34
C ASP A 17 -1.82 22.09 -5.97
N VAL A 18 -2.94 22.55 -5.38
CA VAL A 18 -4.13 21.71 -5.14
C VAL A 18 -4.70 21.16 -6.45
N ILE A 19 -4.83 22.00 -7.48
CA ILE A 19 -5.37 21.60 -8.78
C ILE A 19 -4.42 20.63 -9.51
N LEU A 20 -3.11 20.82 -9.37
CA LEU A 20 -2.10 20.04 -10.06
C LEU A 20 -1.74 18.73 -9.31
N ASN A 21 -1.89 18.70 -7.99
CA ASN A 21 -1.52 17.59 -7.12
C ASN A 21 -2.62 17.25 -6.09
N PRO A 22 -3.80 16.76 -6.51
CA PRO A 22 -4.92 16.49 -5.61
C PRO A 22 -4.65 15.29 -4.67
N TYR A 23 -3.82 14.33 -5.08
CA TYR A 23 -3.59 13.10 -4.30
C TYR A 23 -2.91 13.35 -2.94
N PRO A 24 -1.79 14.11 -2.83
CA PRO A 24 -1.22 14.46 -1.53
C PRO A 24 -2.20 15.04 -0.52
N ILE A 25 -3.10 15.91 -0.98
CA ILE A 25 -4.09 16.58 -0.13
C ILE A 25 -5.15 15.58 0.30
N ALA A 26 -5.73 14.84 -0.65
CA ALA A 26 -6.75 13.84 -0.36
C ALA A 26 -6.24 12.80 0.66
N VAL A 27 -5.02 12.28 0.48
CA VAL A 27 -4.43 11.32 1.43
C VAL A 27 -4.23 11.96 2.82
N GLU A 28 -3.75 13.21 2.90
CA GLU A 28 -3.55 13.90 4.17
C GLU A 28 -4.87 14.16 4.91
N GLU A 29 -5.89 14.63 4.20
CA GLU A 29 -7.21 14.91 4.75
C GLU A 29 -7.90 13.63 5.23
N THR A 30 -7.85 12.56 4.44
CA THR A 30 -8.42 11.28 4.84
C THR A 30 -7.67 10.67 6.02
N LEU A 31 -6.34 10.74 6.08
CA LEU A 31 -5.57 10.28 7.25
C LEU A 31 -5.94 11.08 8.51
N LYS A 32 -6.06 12.41 8.41
CA LYS A 32 -6.55 13.24 9.53
C LYS A 32 -7.96 12.86 9.93
N ALA A 33 -8.83 12.51 8.99
CA ALA A 33 -10.18 12.06 9.29
C ALA A 33 -10.16 10.72 10.05
N VAL A 34 -9.31 9.76 9.67
CA VAL A 34 -9.09 8.52 10.43
C VAL A 34 -8.62 8.84 11.86
N GLU A 35 -7.62 9.69 12.02
CA GLU A 35 -7.01 10.04 13.31
C GLU A 35 -8.00 10.73 14.27
N ASN A 36 -8.89 11.58 13.73
CA ASN A 36 -9.83 12.36 14.53
C ASN A 36 -11.20 11.69 14.70
N SER A 37 -11.45 10.57 14.02
CA SER A 37 -12.73 9.87 14.13
C SER A 37 -12.79 8.96 15.35
N PRO A 38 -13.96 8.89 16.02
CA PRO A 38 -14.18 7.89 17.07
C PRO A 38 -14.07 6.48 16.48
N GLU A 39 -13.68 5.51 17.31
CA GLU A 39 -13.60 4.11 16.91
C GLU A 39 -14.94 3.58 16.38
N GLY A 40 -14.88 2.62 15.46
CA GLY A 40 -16.05 1.99 14.85
C GLY A 40 -16.17 2.24 13.35
N GLU A 41 -17.39 2.13 12.83
CA GLU A 41 -17.65 2.09 11.39
C GLU A 41 -17.30 3.39 10.66
N ASP A 42 -17.45 4.55 11.31
CA ASP A 42 -17.10 5.82 10.67
C ASP A 42 -15.59 5.95 10.44
N LYS A 43 -14.76 5.50 11.39
CA LYS A 43 -13.31 5.44 11.21
C LYS A 43 -12.91 4.46 10.11
N LYS A 44 -13.56 3.30 10.04
CA LYS A 44 -13.33 2.31 8.96
C LYS A 44 -13.68 2.86 7.58
N LYS A 45 -14.73 3.68 7.44
CA LYS A 45 -15.07 4.32 6.16
C LYS A 45 -13.92 5.17 5.64
N TYR A 46 -13.31 6.01 6.48
CA TYR A 46 -12.15 6.80 6.07
C TYR A 46 -10.95 5.93 5.69
N VAL A 47 -10.72 4.79 6.37
CA VAL A 47 -9.68 3.84 5.93
C VAL A 47 -10.02 3.26 4.55
N VAL A 48 -11.27 2.91 4.28
CA VAL A 48 -11.69 2.42 2.95
C VAL A 48 -11.54 3.51 1.88
N GLU A 49 -11.80 4.78 2.19
CA GLU A 49 -11.57 5.91 1.29
C GLU A 49 -10.09 6.04 0.90
N LEU A 50 -9.14 5.70 1.79
CA LEU A 50 -7.72 5.64 1.41
C LEU A 50 -7.47 4.61 0.29
N SER A 51 -8.18 3.48 0.27
CA SER A 51 -8.03 2.51 -0.84
C SER A 51 -8.47 3.13 -2.17
N ALA A 52 -9.58 3.86 -2.19
CA ALA A 52 -10.08 4.52 -3.40
C ALA A 52 -9.08 5.55 -3.96
N ILE A 53 -8.25 6.15 -3.11
CA ILE A 53 -7.20 7.08 -3.53
C ILE A 53 -5.94 6.32 -3.95
N LEU A 54 -5.45 5.41 -3.11
CA LEU A 54 -4.15 4.76 -3.25
C LEU A 54 -4.13 3.62 -4.27
N CYS A 55 -5.27 3.13 -4.74
CA CYS A 55 -5.34 2.17 -5.85
C CYS A 55 -4.94 2.80 -7.20
N HIS A 56 -4.82 4.13 -7.28
CA HIS A 56 -4.33 4.83 -8.45
C HIS A 56 -2.80 4.87 -8.47
N ASN A 57 -2.18 4.34 -9.53
CA ASN A 57 -0.72 4.34 -9.70
C ASN A 57 -0.10 5.73 -9.59
N ASP A 58 -0.76 6.77 -10.13
CA ASP A 58 -0.29 8.16 -10.06
C ASP A 58 -0.29 8.69 -8.62
N ALA A 59 -1.24 8.25 -7.80
CA ALA A 59 -1.31 8.62 -6.39
C ALA A 59 -0.17 7.98 -5.61
N VAL A 60 -0.02 6.66 -5.69
CA VAL A 60 0.97 5.92 -4.89
C VAL A 60 2.41 6.17 -5.35
N SER A 61 2.62 6.52 -6.62
CA SER A 61 3.93 6.89 -7.16
C SER A 61 4.34 8.33 -6.83
N ASN A 62 3.43 9.15 -6.30
CA ASN A 62 3.73 10.53 -5.94
C ASN A 62 4.64 10.58 -4.69
N PRO A 63 5.82 11.24 -4.74
CA PRO A 63 6.75 11.29 -3.62
C PRO A 63 6.16 11.87 -2.33
N VAL A 64 5.25 12.85 -2.44
CA VAL A 64 4.60 13.49 -1.29
C VAL A 64 3.54 12.57 -0.67
N VAL A 65 2.93 11.68 -1.46
CA VAL A 65 2.07 10.59 -0.96
C VAL A 65 2.92 9.51 -0.29
N GLN A 66 4.05 9.12 -0.88
CA GLN A 66 4.95 8.11 -0.33
C GLN A 66 5.45 8.45 1.08
N GLN A 67 5.71 9.73 1.36
CA GLN A 67 6.05 10.21 2.71
C GLN A 67 4.96 9.95 3.76
N LYS A 68 3.71 9.72 3.34
CA LYS A 68 2.56 9.45 4.23
C LYS A 68 2.28 7.95 4.39
N LEU A 69 2.84 7.09 3.54
CA LEU A 69 2.63 5.65 3.61
C LEU A 69 3.00 5.01 4.95
N PRO A 70 4.03 5.46 5.70
CA PRO A 70 4.27 4.96 7.04
C PRO A 70 3.05 5.12 7.97
N ARG A 71 2.30 6.23 7.89
CA ARG A 71 1.07 6.42 8.67
C ARG A 71 -0.03 5.43 8.28
N VAL A 72 -0.12 5.07 7.00
CA VAL A 72 -1.07 4.05 6.52
C VAL A 72 -0.68 2.67 7.05
N VAL A 73 0.61 2.31 7.03
CA VAL A 73 1.11 1.04 7.55
C VAL A 73 0.88 0.91 9.06
N GLU A 74 1.07 1.99 9.81
CA GLU A 74 0.82 2.03 11.26
C GLU A 74 -0.64 1.68 11.64
N LEU A 75 -1.61 1.85 10.74
CA LEU A 75 -3.01 1.48 10.99
C LEU A 75 -3.18 -0.04 11.22
N LEU A 76 -2.26 -0.89 10.73
CA LEU A 76 -2.26 -2.34 11.01
C LEU A 76 -2.11 -2.66 12.51
N LYS A 77 -1.58 -1.73 13.30
CA LYS A 77 -1.46 -1.92 14.75
C LYS A 77 -2.80 -1.91 15.46
N ASN A 78 -3.83 -1.30 14.88
CA ASN A 78 -5.19 -1.30 15.40
C ASN A 78 -5.97 -2.52 14.87
N ASP A 79 -6.33 -3.44 15.77
CA ASP A 79 -7.03 -4.68 15.44
C ASP A 79 -8.39 -4.44 14.77
N ASP A 80 -9.11 -3.38 15.15
CA ASP A 80 -10.42 -3.04 14.57
C ASP A 80 -10.30 -2.52 13.12
N LEU A 81 -9.14 -1.97 12.77
CA LEU A 81 -8.84 -1.47 11.42
C LEU A 81 -8.00 -2.44 10.60
N TYR A 82 -7.49 -3.51 11.19
CA TYR A 82 -6.50 -4.39 10.57
C TYR A 82 -6.98 -4.90 9.20
N THR A 83 -8.20 -5.45 9.14
CA THR A 83 -8.75 -6.02 7.91
C THR A 83 -8.90 -4.99 6.79
N CYS A 84 -9.46 -3.81 7.05
CA CYS A 84 -9.61 -2.79 6.00
C CYS A 84 -8.27 -2.19 5.61
N THR A 85 -7.34 -2.06 6.55
CA THR A 85 -5.98 -1.60 6.28
C THR A 85 -5.21 -2.57 5.39
N CYS A 86 -5.35 -3.90 5.60
CA CYS A 86 -4.78 -4.90 4.71
C CYS A 86 -5.25 -4.72 3.26
N ILE A 87 -6.54 -4.40 3.05
CA ILE A 87 -7.09 -4.16 1.71
C ILE A 87 -6.47 -2.91 1.08
N VAL A 88 -6.42 -1.79 1.81
CA VAL A 88 -5.79 -0.54 1.34
C VAL A 88 -4.34 -0.77 0.91
N LEU A 89 -3.56 -1.43 1.77
CA LEU A 89 -2.15 -1.71 1.51
C LEU A 89 -1.98 -2.67 0.33
N ALA A 90 -2.84 -3.69 0.22
CA ALA A 90 -2.82 -4.63 -0.89
C ALA A 90 -3.10 -3.93 -2.23
N ASP A 91 -4.14 -3.09 -2.28
CA ASP A 91 -4.52 -2.37 -3.50
C ASP A 91 -3.46 -1.35 -3.92
N SER A 92 -2.79 -0.71 -2.96
CA SER A 92 -1.78 0.32 -3.25
C SER A 92 -0.45 -0.19 -3.79
N CYS A 93 -0.07 -1.44 -3.51
CA CYS A 93 1.22 -2.01 -3.99
C CYS A 93 1.07 -3.06 -5.09
N ARG A 94 -0.16 -3.43 -5.47
CA ARG A 94 -0.40 -4.54 -6.40
C ARG A 94 0.34 -4.32 -7.73
N HIS A 95 1.31 -5.18 -8.01
CA HIS A 95 2.16 -5.16 -9.21
C HIS A 95 3.07 -3.93 -9.38
N VAL A 96 3.30 -3.15 -8.31
CA VAL A 96 4.19 -1.98 -8.34
C VAL A 96 5.42 -2.24 -7.46
N VAL A 97 6.48 -2.81 -8.04
CA VAL A 97 7.69 -3.26 -7.32
C VAL A 97 8.32 -2.17 -6.45
N ALA A 98 8.35 -0.92 -6.93
CA ALA A 98 8.87 0.20 -6.15
C ALA A 98 8.10 0.40 -4.84
N ILE A 99 6.77 0.29 -4.87
CA ILE A 99 5.91 0.46 -3.68
C ILE A 99 5.97 -0.77 -2.78
N GLN A 100 6.01 -1.97 -3.36
CA GLN A 100 6.24 -3.20 -2.60
C GLN A 100 7.54 -3.15 -1.79
N ASN A 101 8.63 -2.65 -2.39
CA ASN A 101 9.92 -2.48 -1.71
C ASN A 101 9.87 -1.36 -0.67
N LEU A 102 9.15 -0.27 -0.95
CA LEU A 102 8.95 0.79 0.03
C LEU A 102 8.22 0.28 1.28
N TYR A 103 7.16 -0.53 1.11
CA TYR A 103 6.49 -1.15 2.26
C TYR A 103 7.36 -2.14 3.02
N TYR A 104 8.21 -2.89 2.31
CA TYR A 104 9.24 -3.71 2.96
C TYR A 104 10.16 -2.85 3.84
N GLU A 105 10.66 -1.72 3.33
CA GLU A 105 11.56 -0.81 4.06
C GLU A 105 10.90 -0.14 5.26
N ILE A 106 9.58 0.09 5.20
CA ILE A 106 8.78 0.59 6.32
C ILE A 106 8.60 -0.47 7.42
N GLY A 107 8.81 -1.76 7.12
CA GLY A 107 8.65 -2.86 8.07
C GLY A 107 7.24 -3.45 8.11
N ILE A 108 6.50 -3.41 6.99
CA ILE A 108 5.11 -3.91 6.93
C ILE A 108 4.97 -5.38 7.37
N PHE A 109 5.97 -6.22 7.10
CA PHE A 109 5.93 -7.65 7.38
C PHE A 109 5.89 -7.95 8.89
N ASP A 110 6.47 -7.09 9.71
CA ASP A 110 6.50 -7.24 11.17
C ASP A 110 5.14 -6.95 11.82
N LEU A 111 4.19 -6.39 11.06
CA LEU A 111 2.86 -6.01 11.52
C LEU A 111 1.77 -6.99 11.07
N LEU A 112 2.11 -8.06 10.35
CA LEU A 112 1.14 -9.03 9.85
C LEU A 112 0.63 -9.96 10.96
N LYS A 113 -0.68 -9.99 11.14
CA LYS A 113 -1.43 -10.74 12.15
C LYS A 113 -2.38 -11.73 11.46
N PHE A 114 -1.86 -12.92 11.13
CA PHE A 114 -2.61 -13.94 10.39
C PHE A 114 -3.85 -14.45 11.14
N GLU A 115 -3.83 -14.38 12.47
CA GLU A 115 -4.91 -14.78 13.37
C GLU A 115 -6.12 -13.83 13.37
N LEU A 116 -5.92 -12.55 13.05
CA LEU A 116 -7.01 -11.56 13.02
C LEU A 116 -7.81 -11.58 11.71
N GLY A 117 -7.21 -12.09 10.63
CA GLY A 117 -7.84 -12.07 9.32
C GLY A 117 -6.99 -12.75 8.27
N TYR A 118 -6.95 -14.09 8.29
CA TYR A 118 -6.10 -14.88 7.41
C TYR A 118 -6.26 -14.51 5.93
N GLN A 119 -7.51 -14.46 5.42
CA GLN A 119 -7.78 -14.14 4.02
C GLN A 119 -7.26 -12.76 3.59
N PHE A 120 -7.37 -11.75 4.47
CA PHE A 120 -6.95 -10.39 4.18
C PHE A 120 -5.43 -10.23 4.28
N THR A 121 -4.83 -10.91 5.27
CA THR A 121 -3.37 -10.95 5.45
C THR A 121 -2.72 -11.63 4.25
N VAL A 122 -3.27 -12.75 3.78
CA VAL A 122 -2.77 -13.44 2.58
C VAL A 122 -2.91 -12.57 1.33
N ALA A 123 -4.03 -11.85 1.16
CA ALA A 123 -4.20 -10.93 0.03
C ALA A 123 -3.15 -9.81 0.03
N LEU A 124 -2.81 -9.29 1.22
CA LEU A 124 -1.73 -8.32 1.38
C LEU A 124 -0.36 -8.93 1.08
N VAL A 125 -0.04 -10.11 1.64
CA VAL A 125 1.21 -10.85 1.36
C VAL A 125 1.35 -11.09 -0.14
N PHE A 126 0.31 -11.58 -0.80
CA PHE A 126 0.31 -11.80 -2.24
C PHE A 126 0.62 -10.50 -2.99
N SER A 127 0.00 -9.38 -2.61
CA SER A 127 0.23 -8.09 -3.26
C SER A 127 1.64 -7.53 -3.01
N LEU A 128 2.23 -7.80 -1.85
CA LEU A 128 3.60 -7.40 -1.49
C LEU A 128 4.67 -8.25 -2.20
N CYS A 129 4.38 -9.53 -2.42
CA CYS A 129 5.39 -10.51 -2.84
C CYS A 129 5.28 -10.92 -4.31
N TYR A 130 4.09 -10.96 -4.91
CA TYR A 130 3.93 -11.46 -6.27
C TYR A 130 4.78 -10.65 -7.28
N LYS A 131 5.61 -11.35 -8.05
CA LYS A 131 6.66 -10.80 -8.94
C LYS A 131 7.73 -9.95 -8.26
N ASN A 132 7.90 -10.10 -6.95
CA ASN A 132 8.94 -9.43 -6.16
C ASN A 132 9.77 -10.45 -5.41
N LYS A 133 10.93 -10.78 -5.99
CA LYS A 133 11.84 -11.82 -5.47
C LYS A 133 12.25 -11.55 -4.03
N ARG A 134 12.73 -10.34 -3.73
CA ARG A 134 13.19 -9.92 -2.39
C ARG A 134 12.10 -10.10 -1.33
N ASN A 135 10.90 -9.60 -1.60
CA ASN A 135 9.80 -9.69 -0.65
C ASN A 135 9.32 -11.15 -0.48
N THR A 136 9.31 -11.91 -1.57
CA THR A 136 8.92 -13.33 -1.53
C THR A 136 9.91 -14.17 -0.73
N GLU A 137 11.21 -13.98 -0.93
CA GLU A 137 12.28 -14.61 -0.14
C GLU A 137 12.07 -14.35 1.35
N TYR A 138 11.88 -13.08 1.73
CA TYR A 138 11.65 -12.72 3.13
C TYR A 138 10.42 -13.40 3.71
N PHE A 139 9.30 -13.42 2.97
CA PHE A 139 8.09 -14.10 3.42
C PHE A 139 8.32 -15.60 3.63
N ILE A 140 8.98 -16.28 2.70
CA ILE A 140 9.26 -17.72 2.79
C ILE A 140 10.14 -18.03 4.01
N GLU A 141 11.19 -17.24 4.23
CA GLU A 141 12.16 -17.50 5.30
C GLU A 141 11.63 -17.18 6.71
N ASN A 142 10.74 -16.19 6.83
CA ASN A 142 10.39 -15.62 8.14
C ASN A 142 8.93 -15.82 8.55
N LEU A 143 8.00 -15.97 7.59
CA LEU A 143 6.56 -15.89 7.87
C LEU A 143 5.73 -17.04 7.33
N TYR A 144 6.20 -17.73 6.28
CA TYR A 144 5.52 -18.86 5.70
C TYR A 144 5.37 -19.99 6.73
N ASN A 145 4.18 -20.58 6.78
CA ASN A 145 3.91 -21.72 7.62
C ASN A 145 3.20 -22.79 6.79
N GLU A 146 3.84 -23.95 6.62
CA GLU A 146 3.35 -25.01 5.73
C GLU A 146 1.97 -25.53 6.15
N GLU A 147 1.72 -25.73 7.45
CA GLU A 147 0.43 -26.21 7.94
C GLU A 147 -0.70 -25.22 7.65
N ARG A 148 -0.42 -23.92 7.74
CA ARG A 148 -1.37 -22.83 7.50
C ARG A 148 -1.58 -22.56 5.99
N ASP A 149 -0.52 -22.58 5.20
CA ASP A 149 -0.49 -21.92 3.88
C ASP A 149 -0.45 -22.86 2.66
N LYS A 150 -0.15 -24.15 2.85
CA LYS A 150 0.03 -25.10 1.72
C LYS A 150 -1.18 -25.22 0.79
N ASP A 151 -2.39 -25.03 1.32
CA ASP A 151 -3.64 -25.18 0.55
C ASP A 151 -4.19 -23.82 0.06
N ASN A 152 -3.50 -22.71 0.34
CA ASN A 152 -3.95 -21.39 -0.08
C ASN A 152 -3.51 -21.06 -1.52
N GLU A 153 -4.48 -20.87 -2.41
CA GLU A 153 -4.24 -20.63 -3.84
C GLU A 153 -3.32 -19.42 -4.13
N MET A 154 -3.50 -18.29 -3.45
CA MET A 154 -2.67 -17.10 -3.67
C MET A 154 -1.22 -17.35 -3.28
N ILE A 155 -0.99 -18.01 -2.14
CA ILE A 155 0.36 -18.39 -1.70
C ILE A 155 0.97 -19.36 -2.70
N GLN A 156 0.23 -20.39 -3.15
CA GLN A 156 0.75 -21.34 -4.13
C GLN A 156 1.10 -20.70 -5.47
N ILE A 157 0.29 -19.75 -5.96
CA ILE A 157 0.59 -18.98 -7.18
C ILE A 157 1.90 -18.20 -7.02
N MET A 158 2.07 -17.50 -5.90
CA MET A 158 3.28 -16.72 -5.61
C MET A 158 4.52 -17.62 -5.48
N LEU A 159 4.43 -18.75 -4.77
CA LEU A 159 5.54 -19.70 -4.63
C LEU A 159 5.93 -20.31 -5.98
N LYS A 160 4.94 -20.63 -6.83
CA LYS A 160 5.19 -21.12 -8.19
C LYS A 160 5.87 -20.07 -9.07
N ASP A 161 5.44 -18.82 -8.99
CA ASP A 161 6.06 -17.70 -9.70
C ASP A 161 7.53 -17.55 -9.27
N TYR A 162 7.80 -17.56 -7.96
CA TYR A 162 9.15 -17.48 -7.40
C TYR A 162 10.07 -18.63 -7.85
N ASN A 163 9.60 -19.88 -7.75
CA ASN A 163 10.38 -21.06 -8.16
C ASN A 163 10.55 -21.14 -9.69
N GLY A 164 9.59 -20.61 -10.47
CA GLY A 164 9.67 -20.55 -11.93
C GLY A 164 10.64 -19.49 -12.46
N VAL A 165 11.15 -18.60 -11.61
CA VAL A 165 12.18 -17.61 -11.99
C VAL A 165 13.58 -18.23 -12.07
N GLU A 166 13.81 -19.44 -11.54
CA GLU A 166 15.10 -20.14 -11.65
C GLU A 166 15.43 -20.64 -13.07
N ASP A 167 14.46 -20.72 -13.99
CA ASP A 167 14.65 -21.29 -15.34
C ASP A 167 15.18 -20.32 -16.42
N TYR A 168 15.57 -19.08 -16.06
CA TYR A 168 16.08 -18.08 -17.02
C TYR A 168 17.60 -17.84 -17.01
N GLU A 169 18.38 -18.65 -16.29
CA GLU A 169 19.84 -18.68 -16.49
C GLU A 169 20.23 -19.77 -17.50
N THR A 170 20.21 -19.40 -18.79
CA THR A 170 21.20 -19.72 -19.85
C THR A 170 20.56 -19.66 -21.24
N ILE A 171 20.49 -18.46 -21.81
CA ILE A 171 20.71 -18.34 -23.26
C ILE A 171 21.84 -17.35 -23.43
N SER A 172 23.05 -17.90 -23.34
CA SER A 172 24.25 -17.27 -23.87
C SER A 172 24.18 -17.33 -25.39
N ASP A 173 24.10 -16.17 -26.04
CA ASP A 173 24.65 -15.99 -27.39
C ASP A 173 26.13 -15.65 -27.30
#